data_AF-A0A9D2PU77-F1
#
_entry.id   AF-A0A9D2PU77-F1
#
_cell.length_a   1.000
_cell.length_b   1.000
_cell.length_c   1.000
_cell.angle_alpha   90.00
_cell.angle_beta   90.00
_cell.angle_gamma   90.00
#
_symmetry.space_group_name_H-M   'P 1'
#
loop_
_entity.id
_entity.type
_entity.pdbx_description
1 polymer ?
#
loop_
_entity_poly.entity_id
_entity_poly.type
_entity_poly.pdbx_seq_one_letter_code
_entity_poly.pdbx_strand_id
1 'polypeptide(L)'
;MQAYIEEKLRLFAPDKYHFVNAGDSVQLIEKSKDGKASIDCTCQEETVVFPTPEKNVLPYLDETIKGARACADKFLFTANEDGWDLHVIELKKTIGTDTFAKSKNQFRMGIYNGRALAGFMGIKLKEIHLYSAFRSDQIRAISPRNLAAMRAQKNWEIQKIIEEWNADRCTLSIDLEEKSYMLGKIKLDELGQGEIVL
;
A
#
# COMPACT_ATOMS: atom_id res chain seq x y z
N MET A 1 -18.91 -2.64 14.47
CA MET A 1 -18.63 -1.41 13.69
C MET A 1 -19.58 -0.30 14.14
N GLN A 2 -19.18 0.97 14.06
CA GLN A 2 -20.05 2.09 14.46
C GLN A 2 -21.20 2.28 13.45
N ALA A 3 -22.44 2.42 13.93
CA ALA A 3 -23.65 2.41 13.08
C ALA A 3 -23.65 3.44 11.93
N TYR A 4 -23.01 4.61 12.13
CA TYR A 4 -22.91 5.62 11.08
C TYR A 4 -21.96 5.20 9.94
N ILE A 5 -20.90 4.43 10.23
CA ILE A 5 -19.99 3.89 9.20
C ILE A 5 -20.76 2.92 8.31
N GLU A 6 -21.55 2.04 8.91
CA GLU A 6 -22.44 1.12 8.18
C GLU A 6 -23.42 1.86 7.28
N GLU A 7 -24.03 2.93 7.76
CA GLU A 7 -24.93 3.77 6.97
C GLU A 7 -24.21 4.37 5.75
N LYS A 8 -22.99 4.89 5.94
CA LYS A 8 -22.19 5.45 4.84
C LYS A 8 -21.74 4.37 3.85
N LEU A 9 -21.37 3.18 4.33
CA LEU A 9 -20.96 2.07 3.48
C LEU A 9 -22.09 1.61 2.54
N ARG A 10 -23.36 1.71 2.95
CA ARG A 10 -24.52 1.43 2.07
C ARG A 10 -24.61 2.35 0.84
N LEU A 11 -23.90 3.48 0.84
CA LEU A 11 -23.83 4.39 -0.30
C LEU A 11 -22.75 3.97 -1.33
N PHE A 12 -21.84 3.07 -0.96
CA PHE A 12 -20.86 2.51 -1.87
C PHE A 12 -21.50 1.40 -2.71
N ALA A 13 -21.03 1.24 -3.94
CA ALA A 13 -21.44 0.09 -4.74
C ALA A 13 -20.97 -1.22 -4.06
N PRO A 14 -21.84 -2.24 -3.91
CA PRO A 14 -21.55 -3.43 -3.09
C PRO A 14 -20.33 -4.25 -3.54
N ASP A 15 -19.89 -4.11 -4.79
CA ASP A 15 -18.70 -4.79 -5.33
C ASP A 15 -17.38 -4.04 -5.05
N LYS A 16 -17.45 -2.84 -4.46
CA LYS A 16 -16.28 -1.97 -4.23
C LYS A 16 -15.67 -2.12 -2.85
N TYR A 17 -16.34 -2.82 -1.94
CA TYR A 17 -15.82 -3.05 -0.60
C TYR A 17 -16.28 -4.41 -0.05
N HIS A 18 -15.54 -4.90 0.94
CA HIS A 18 -15.93 -6.05 1.74
C HIS A 18 -15.75 -5.73 3.22
N PHE A 19 -16.60 -6.31 4.05
CA PHE A 19 -16.43 -6.28 5.50
C PHE A 19 -15.90 -7.63 5.97
N VAL A 20 -14.95 -7.59 6.90
CA VAL A 20 -14.31 -8.76 7.50
C VAL A 20 -14.44 -8.61 9.01
N ASN A 21 -14.97 -9.61 9.70
CA ASN A 21 -15.09 -9.56 11.15
C ASN A 21 -13.71 -9.76 11.80
N ALA A 22 -13.60 -9.32 13.06
CA ALA A 22 -12.45 -9.63 13.89
C ALA A 22 -12.21 -11.15 13.96
N GLY A 23 -10.97 -11.57 13.69
CA GLY A 23 -10.53 -12.96 13.65
C GLY A 23 -10.74 -13.67 12.31
N ASP A 24 -11.48 -13.08 11.37
CA ASP A 24 -11.70 -13.67 10.04
C ASP A 24 -10.53 -13.35 9.08
N SER A 25 -10.44 -14.10 7.99
CA SER A 25 -9.46 -13.89 6.93
C SER A 25 -10.10 -13.50 5.61
N VAL A 26 -9.38 -12.73 4.80
CA VAL A 26 -9.79 -12.30 3.45
C VAL A 26 -8.65 -12.51 2.45
N GLN A 27 -9.00 -12.93 1.23
CA GLN A 27 -8.03 -13.03 0.15
C GLN A 27 -7.92 -11.73 -0.65
N LEU A 28 -6.73 -11.12 -0.60
CA LEU A 28 -6.39 -9.96 -1.40
C LEU A 28 -5.76 -10.44 -2.72
N ILE A 29 -6.59 -10.50 -3.76
CA ILE A 29 -6.18 -11.04 -5.07
C ILE A 29 -5.94 -9.91 -6.06
N GLU A 30 -4.80 -9.97 -6.74
CA GLU A 30 -4.56 -9.22 -7.97
C GLU A 30 -4.57 -10.19 -9.15
N LYS A 31 -5.54 -10.02 -10.06
CA LYS A 31 -5.60 -10.76 -11.32
C LYS A 31 -4.92 -9.91 -12.40
N SER A 32 -3.64 -10.19 -12.67
CA SER A 32 -2.90 -9.60 -13.80
C SER A 32 -2.73 -10.62 -14.93
N LYS A 33 -2.42 -10.14 -16.14
CA LYS A 33 -2.05 -11.00 -17.28
C LYS A 33 -0.73 -11.76 -17.04
N ASP A 34 0.11 -11.28 -16.13
CA ASP A 34 1.50 -11.75 -15.93
C ASP A 34 1.68 -12.62 -14.67
N GLY A 35 0.57 -12.96 -14.00
CA GLY A 35 0.52 -13.82 -12.82
C GLY A 35 -0.48 -13.34 -11.76
N LYS A 36 -1.03 -14.28 -10.99
CA LYS A 36 -1.92 -14.00 -9.85
C LYS A 36 -1.06 -13.71 -8.60
N ALA A 37 -1.23 -12.58 -7.95
CA ALA A 37 -0.77 -12.40 -6.59
C ALA A 37 -1.96 -12.61 -5.63
N SER A 38 -1.75 -13.31 -4.53
CA SER A 38 -2.78 -13.64 -3.55
C SER A 38 -2.18 -13.50 -2.16
N ILE A 39 -2.77 -12.66 -1.33
CA ILE A 39 -2.38 -12.53 0.07
C ILE A 39 -3.55 -13.02 0.91
N ASP A 40 -3.32 -14.04 1.73
CA ASP A 40 -4.23 -14.44 2.80
C ASP A 40 -4.00 -13.48 3.98
N CYS A 41 -4.96 -12.59 4.20
CA CYS A 41 -4.89 -11.55 5.22
C CYS A 41 -5.81 -11.92 6.37
N THR A 42 -5.24 -12.18 7.54
CA THR A 42 -6.01 -12.36 8.79
C THR A 42 -6.20 -11.02 9.45
N CYS A 43 -7.45 -10.63 9.66
CA CYS A 43 -7.82 -9.37 10.30
C CYS A 43 -8.11 -9.63 11.77
N GLN A 44 -7.25 -9.17 12.68
CA GLN A 44 -7.46 -9.35 14.12
C GLN A 44 -8.67 -8.54 14.61
N GLU A 45 -8.92 -7.40 13.97
CA GLU A 45 -10.02 -6.50 14.28
C GLU A 45 -10.98 -6.36 13.10
N GLU A 46 -12.15 -5.77 13.35
CA GLU A 46 -13.12 -5.44 12.30
C GLU A 46 -12.47 -4.63 11.19
N THR A 47 -12.63 -5.08 9.94
CA THR A 47 -11.90 -4.51 8.81
C THR A 47 -12.80 -4.22 7.62
N VAL A 48 -12.67 -3.03 7.03
CA VAL A 48 -13.28 -2.65 5.76
C VAL A 48 -12.22 -2.69 4.66
N VAL A 49 -12.41 -3.56 3.67
CA VAL A 49 -11.46 -3.80 2.58
C VAL A 49 -11.95 -3.13 1.30
N PHE A 50 -11.11 -2.32 0.69
CA PHE A 50 -11.28 -1.85 -0.69
C PHE A 50 -10.31 -2.60 -1.59
N PRO A 51 -10.79 -3.55 -2.43
CA PRO A 51 -9.94 -4.47 -3.17
C PRO A 51 -9.35 -3.88 -4.46
N THR A 52 -9.92 -2.78 -4.98
CA THR A 52 -9.42 -2.11 -6.21
C THR A 52 -9.55 -0.57 -6.17
N PRO A 53 -9.00 0.11 -5.15
CA PRO A 53 -9.08 1.57 -5.04
C PRO A 53 -8.36 2.29 -6.19
N GLU A 54 -7.40 1.66 -6.85
CA GLU A 54 -6.68 2.20 -8.02
C GLU A 54 -7.57 2.46 -9.22
N LYS A 55 -8.71 1.76 -9.31
CA LYS A 55 -9.73 1.98 -10.34
C LYS A 55 -10.71 3.09 -9.99
N ASN A 56 -10.66 3.58 -8.75
CA ASN A 56 -11.63 4.52 -8.18
C ASN A 56 -10.92 5.71 -7.51
N VAL A 57 -9.82 6.19 -8.11
CA VAL A 57 -9.15 7.41 -7.67
C VAL A 57 -10.03 8.64 -7.89
N LEU A 58 -9.81 9.69 -7.09
CA LEU A 58 -10.59 10.92 -7.15
C LEU A 58 -10.61 11.50 -8.59
N PRO A 59 -11.80 11.73 -9.19
CA PRO A 59 -11.93 12.16 -10.57
C PRO A 59 -11.47 13.61 -10.81
N TYR A 60 -11.28 14.39 -9.74
CA TYR A 60 -10.79 15.77 -9.82
C TYR A 60 -9.28 15.88 -10.07
N LEU A 61 -8.55 14.75 -10.03
CA LEU A 61 -7.11 14.72 -10.26
C LEU A 61 -6.79 14.78 -11.75
N ASP A 62 -5.87 15.65 -12.13
CA ASP A 62 -5.45 15.87 -13.51
C ASP A 62 -4.71 14.65 -14.09
N GLU A 63 -5.28 14.06 -15.15
CA GLU A 63 -4.70 12.91 -15.86
C GLU A 63 -3.41 13.27 -16.62
N THR A 64 -3.20 14.55 -16.95
CA THR A 64 -2.01 15.02 -17.67
C THR A 64 -0.81 15.17 -16.74
N ILE A 65 -1.04 15.31 -15.42
CA ILE A 65 0.03 15.37 -14.43
C ILE A 65 0.51 13.94 -14.12
N LYS A 66 1.74 13.65 -14.53
CA LYS A 66 2.36 12.33 -14.36
C LYS A 66 2.29 11.87 -12.90
N GLY A 67 1.59 10.76 -12.69
CA GLY A 67 1.52 10.10 -11.38
C GLY A 67 0.52 10.72 -10.39
N ALA A 68 -0.24 11.75 -10.77
CA ALA A 68 -1.29 12.32 -9.92
C ALA A 68 -2.39 11.31 -9.60
N ARG A 69 -2.66 10.38 -10.52
CA ARG A 69 -3.65 9.30 -10.35
C ARG A 69 -3.04 7.94 -10.03
N ALA A 70 -1.76 7.91 -9.65
CA ALA A 70 -1.18 6.68 -9.11
C ALA A 70 -1.93 6.29 -7.82
N CYS A 71 -2.06 5.01 -7.55
CA CYS A 71 -2.71 4.54 -6.33
C CYS A 71 -2.20 3.12 -6.05
N ALA A 72 -2.21 2.76 -4.77
CA ALA A 72 -1.92 1.40 -4.36
C ALA A 72 -3.08 0.46 -4.67
N ASP A 73 -2.80 -0.83 -4.71
CA ASP A 73 -3.75 -1.86 -5.17
C ASP A 73 -4.82 -2.23 -4.16
N LYS A 74 -4.57 -2.05 -2.86
CA LYS A 74 -5.52 -2.42 -1.78
C LYS A 74 -5.48 -1.40 -0.66
N PHE A 75 -6.64 -1.10 -0.11
CA PHE A 75 -6.76 -0.43 1.19
C PHE A 75 -7.53 -1.32 2.15
N LEU A 76 -7.07 -1.37 3.40
CA LEU A 76 -7.80 -1.98 4.50
C LEU A 76 -7.89 -0.94 5.61
N PHE A 77 -9.10 -0.71 6.12
CA PHE A 77 -9.33 0.09 7.30
C PHE A 77 -9.63 -0.87 8.43
N THR A 78 -8.76 -0.94 9.43
CA THR A 78 -8.86 -1.85 10.58
C THR A 78 -9.25 -1.05 11.81
N ALA A 79 -10.27 -1.50 12.55
CA ALA A 79 -10.70 -0.82 13.77
C ALA A 79 -9.61 -0.91 14.85
N ASN A 80 -9.49 0.13 15.68
CA ASN A 80 -8.67 0.13 16.88
C ASN A 80 -9.41 0.80 18.05
N GLU A 81 -8.79 0.84 19.24
CA GLU A 81 -9.43 1.33 20.47
C GLU A 81 -10.03 2.75 20.33
N ASP A 82 -9.43 3.62 19.52
CA ASP A 82 -9.76 5.05 19.45
C ASP A 82 -10.13 5.56 18.03
N GLY A 83 -10.29 4.67 17.06
CA GLY A 83 -10.37 5.03 15.65
C GLY A 83 -10.10 3.84 14.74
N TRP A 84 -9.39 4.11 13.65
CA TRP A 84 -9.07 3.11 12.64
C TRP A 84 -7.67 3.33 12.07
N ASP A 85 -7.02 2.25 11.69
CA ASP A 85 -5.74 2.28 10.99
C ASP A 85 -5.94 2.02 9.50
N LEU A 86 -5.17 2.74 8.69
CA LEU A 86 -5.18 2.57 7.23
C LEU A 86 -3.97 1.73 6.81
N HIS A 87 -4.23 0.56 6.26
CA HIS A 87 -3.23 -0.30 5.63
C HIS A 87 -3.28 -0.11 4.12
N VAL A 88 -2.15 0.32 3.54
CA VAL A 88 -2.00 0.56 2.10
C VAL A 88 -1.06 -0.49 1.53
N ILE A 89 -1.57 -1.36 0.66
CA ILE A 89 -0.80 -2.50 0.13
C ILE A 89 -0.61 -2.32 -1.37
N GLU A 90 0.65 -2.38 -1.80
CA GLU A 90 1.08 -2.42 -3.20
C GLU A 90 1.65 -3.79 -3.52
N LEU A 91 1.18 -4.41 -4.60
CA LEU A 91 1.62 -5.72 -5.07
C LEU A 91 2.56 -5.54 -6.27
N LYS A 92 3.71 -6.24 -6.23
CA LYS A 92 4.72 -6.22 -7.30
C LYS A 92 5.22 -7.62 -7.57
N LYS A 93 5.38 -8.00 -8.84
CA LYS A 93 6.10 -9.23 -9.18
C LYS A 93 7.57 -9.17 -8.73
N THR A 94 8.23 -8.06 -9.03
CA THR A 94 9.63 -7.81 -8.70
C THR A 94 9.75 -6.41 -8.10
N ILE A 95 10.48 -6.30 -7.00
CA ILE A 95 10.82 -5.02 -6.39
C ILE A 95 12.31 -4.73 -6.59
N GLY A 96 12.61 -3.71 -7.39
CA GLY A 96 13.91 -3.05 -7.53
C GLY A 96 13.79 -1.56 -7.21
N THR A 97 14.88 -0.81 -7.34
CA THR A 97 14.94 0.62 -6.97
C THR A 97 13.89 1.47 -7.71
N ASP A 98 13.76 1.27 -9.03
CA ASP A 98 12.83 2.04 -9.86
C ASP A 98 11.37 1.68 -9.58
N THR A 99 11.07 0.40 -9.33
CA THR A 99 9.71 -0.03 -9.00
C THR A 99 9.32 0.41 -7.61
N PHE A 100 10.26 0.41 -6.64
CA PHE A 100 10.00 0.94 -5.31
C PHE A 100 9.79 2.46 -5.36
N ALA A 101 10.58 3.20 -6.14
CA ALA A 101 10.33 4.63 -6.37
C ALA A 101 8.92 4.90 -6.93
N LYS A 102 8.43 4.04 -7.83
CA LYS A 102 7.04 4.10 -8.31
C LYS A 102 6.04 3.78 -7.20
N SER A 103 6.28 2.73 -6.41
CA SER A 103 5.47 2.36 -5.26
C SER A 103 5.37 3.49 -4.24
N LYS A 104 6.44 4.26 -3.99
CA LYS A 104 6.39 5.46 -3.14
C LYS A 104 5.35 6.48 -3.61
N ASN A 105 5.25 6.72 -4.92
CA ASN A 105 4.22 7.60 -5.46
C ASN A 105 2.81 6.98 -5.34
N GLN A 106 2.68 5.66 -5.55
CA GLN A 106 1.42 4.93 -5.37
C GLN A 106 0.95 4.96 -3.91
N PHE A 107 1.87 4.82 -2.94
CA PHE A 107 1.58 4.99 -1.52
C PHE A 107 1.16 6.41 -1.20
N ARG A 108 1.90 7.42 -1.67
CA ARG A 108 1.56 8.83 -1.43
C ARG A 108 0.15 9.17 -1.89
N MET A 109 -0.16 8.88 -3.15
CA MET A 109 -1.48 9.16 -3.71
C MET A 109 -2.54 8.21 -3.14
N GLY A 110 -2.15 6.99 -2.78
CA GLY A 110 -2.99 6.03 -2.06
C GLY A 110 -3.42 6.54 -0.69
N ILE A 111 -2.52 7.18 0.07
CA ILE A 111 -2.84 7.82 1.36
C ILE A 111 -3.89 8.92 1.15
N TYR A 112 -3.74 9.77 0.13
CA TYR A 112 -4.73 10.81 -0.15
C TYR A 112 -6.10 10.22 -0.51
N ASN A 113 -6.12 9.17 -1.33
CA ASN A 113 -7.36 8.49 -1.69
C ASN A 113 -8.01 7.79 -0.47
N GLY A 114 -7.21 7.10 0.34
CA GLY A 114 -7.65 6.47 1.58
C GLY A 114 -8.18 7.47 2.60
N ARG A 115 -7.55 8.65 2.74
CA ARG A 115 -8.06 9.76 3.57
C ARG A 115 -9.41 10.28 3.07
N ALA A 116 -9.62 10.37 1.76
CA ALA A 116 -10.91 10.78 1.20
C ALA A 116 -12.01 9.75 1.52
N LEU A 117 -11.72 8.46 1.39
CA LEU A 117 -12.62 7.37 1.79
C LEU A 117 -12.94 7.43 3.28
N ALA A 118 -11.92 7.58 4.14
CA ALA A 118 -12.09 7.72 5.58
C ALA A 118 -12.97 8.93 5.94
N GLY A 119 -12.70 10.10 5.32
CA GLY A 119 -13.48 11.31 5.53
C GLY A 119 -14.95 11.14 5.15
N PHE A 120 -15.24 10.47 4.03
CA PHE A 120 -16.63 10.18 3.63
C PHE A 120 -17.33 9.23 4.61
N MET A 121 -16.62 8.19 5.07
CA MET A 121 -17.14 7.23 6.05
C MET A 121 -17.24 7.82 7.47
N GLY A 122 -16.66 9.00 7.72
CA GLY A 122 -16.58 9.61 9.04
C GLY A 122 -15.56 8.94 9.98
N ILE A 123 -14.63 8.18 9.42
CA ILE A 123 -13.61 7.44 10.16
C ILE A 123 -12.48 8.37 10.62
N LYS A 124 -12.13 8.30 11.91
CA LYS A 124 -10.92 8.93 12.46
C LYS A 124 -9.72 8.01 12.27
N LEU A 125 -8.85 8.34 11.32
CA LEU A 125 -7.59 7.64 11.12
C LEU A 125 -6.60 7.91 12.26
N LYS A 126 -5.95 6.86 12.74
CA LYS A 126 -4.91 6.92 13.78
C LYS A 126 -3.54 6.69 13.18
N GLU A 127 -3.30 5.50 12.67
CA GLU A 127 -2.03 5.13 12.02
C GLU A 127 -2.22 4.82 10.53
N ILE A 128 -1.10 4.91 9.81
CA ILE A 128 -1.00 4.52 8.41
C ILE A 128 0.15 3.55 8.26
N HIS A 129 -0.15 2.35 7.78
CA HIS A 129 0.82 1.28 7.54
C HIS A 129 0.96 1.04 6.04
N LEU A 130 2.20 0.99 5.56
CA LEU A 130 2.49 0.73 4.15
C LEU A 130 3.01 -0.69 3.99
N TYR A 131 2.60 -1.38 2.92
CA TYR A 131 3.05 -2.72 2.64
C TYR A 131 3.45 -2.88 1.17
N SER A 132 4.60 -3.50 0.94
CA SER A 132 4.99 -4.00 -0.39
C SER A 132 4.93 -5.52 -0.39
N ALA A 133 4.04 -6.09 -1.19
CA ALA A 133 3.98 -7.52 -1.44
C ALA A 133 4.76 -7.87 -2.70
N PHE A 134 5.73 -8.78 -2.62
CA PHE A 134 6.59 -9.08 -3.76
C PHE A 134 7.12 -10.50 -3.82
N ARG A 135 7.28 -11.04 -5.04
CA ARG A 135 7.91 -12.36 -5.26
C ARG A 135 9.42 -12.27 -5.29
N SER A 136 9.98 -11.33 -6.05
CA SER A 136 11.43 -11.19 -6.22
C SER A 136 11.94 -9.85 -5.69
N ASP A 137 12.96 -9.89 -4.83
CA ASP A 137 13.68 -8.70 -4.37
C ASP A 137 14.97 -8.56 -5.18
N GLN A 138 15.13 -7.39 -5.81
CA GLN A 138 16.28 -7.01 -6.62
C GLN A 138 16.90 -5.70 -6.11
N ILE A 139 16.48 -5.19 -4.96
CA ILE A 139 17.13 -4.06 -4.30
C ILE A 139 18.44 -4.57 -3.70
N ARG A 140 19.52 -4.43 -4.46
CA ARG A 140 20.85 -4.88 -4.04
C ARG A 140 21.49 -3.81 -3.15
N ALA A 141 22.06 -4.25 -2.03
CA ALA A 141 23.05 -3.44 -1.33
C ALA A 141 24.17 -3.07 -2.30
N ILE A 142 24.59 -1.80 -2.29
CA ILE A 142 25.70 -1.34 -3.14
C ILE A 142 26.98 -2.00 -2.65
N SER A 143 27.43 -3.01 -3.40
CA SER A 143 28.71 -3.67 -3.17
C SER A 143 29.79 -2.96 -4.00
N PRO A 144 30.88 -2.47 -3.38
CA PRO A 144 31.89 -1.63 -4.06
C PRO A 144 32.69 -2.34 -5.17
N ARG A 145 32.38 -3.61 -5.49
CA ARG A 145 33.17 -4.44 -6.42
C ARG A 145 32.73 -4.37 -7.89
N ASN A 146 31.72 -3.57 -8.27
CA ASN A 146 31.34 -3.41 -9.68
C ASN A 146 31.04 -1.95 -10.10
N LEU A 147 31.28 -1.63 -11.37
CA LEU A 147 31.15 -0.27 -11.95
C LEU A 147 29.73 0.30 -11.86
N ALA A 148 28.70 -0.56 -11.87
CA ALA A 148 27.30 -0.16 -11.70
C ALA A 148 27.02 0.31 -10.27
N ALA A 149 27.55 -0.39 -9.26
CA ALA A 149 27.47 -0.01 -7.86
C ALA A 149 28.22 1.30 -7.58
N MET A 150 29.37 1.54 -8.21
CA MET A 150 30.08 2.83 -8.12
C MET A 150 29.29 4.00 -8.72
N ARG A 151 28.52 3.78 -9.81
CA ARG A 151 27.63 4.79 -10.38
C ARG A 151 26.39 5.03 -9.51
N ALA A 152 25.80 3.99 -8.95
CA ALA A 152 24.69 4.09 -8.00
C ALA A 152 25.12 4.79 -6.70
N GLN A 153 26.37 4.61 -6.27
CA GLN A 153 26.94 5.31 -5.11
C GLN A 153 27.04 6.83 -5.31
N LYS A 154 27.11 7.30 -6.57
CA LYS A 154 27.00 8.74 -6.91
C LYS A 154 25.56 9.24 -7.00
N ASN A 155 24.57 8.34 -7.08
CA ASN A 155 23.16 8.72 -7.12
C ASN A 155 22.56 8.61 -5.71
N TRP A 156 22.55 9.74 -5.00
CA TRP A 156 22.02 9.85 -3.64
C TRP A 156 20.55 9.42 -3.53
N GLU A 157 19.74 9.57 -4.58
CA GLU A 157 18.33 9.14 -4.59
C GLU A 157 18.21 7.61 -4.56
N ILE A 158 19.06 6.92 -5.33
CA ILE A 158 19.12 5.45 -5.34
C ILE A 158 19.61 4.94 -3.98
N GLN A 159 20.61 5.60 -3.39
CA GLN A 159 21.09 5.27 -2.05
C GLN A 159 19.99 5.43 -1.00
N LYS A 160 19.28 6.57 -0.99
CA LYS A 160 18.15 6.82 -0.09
C LYS A 160 17.07 5.74 -0.24
N ILE A 161 16.77 5.30 -1.47
CA ILE A 161 15.83 4.20 -1.72
C ILE A 161 16.32 2.88 -1.10
N ILE A 162 17.59 2.52 -1.28
CA ILE A 162 18.15 1.27 -0.75
C ILE A 162 18.16 1.31 0.79
N GLU A 163 18.56 2.44 1.39
CA GLU A 163 18.57 2.65 2.83
C GLU A 163 17.16 2.56 3.42
N GLU A 164 16.19 3.25 2.84
CA GLU A 164 14.78 3.18 3.25
C GLU A 164 14.25 1.74 3.17
N TRP A 165 14.47 1.06 2.04
CA TRP A 165 14.06 -0.33 1.86
C TRP A 165 14.69 -1.21 2.94
N ASN A 166 16.00 -1.15 3.15
CA ASN A 166 16.69 -2.00 4.13
C ASN A 166 16.31 -1.69 5.58
N ALA A 167 15.89 -0.46 5.87
CA ALA A 167 15.44 -0.03 7.19
C ALA A 167 13.95 -0.28 7.45
N ASP A 168 13.25 -0.97 6.54
CA ASP A 168 11.80 -1.20 6.61
C ASP A 168 11.00 0.10 6.77
N ARG A 169 11.44 1.15 6.05
CA ARG A 169 10.83 2.47 6.07
C ARG A 169 10.51 2.96 4.67
N CYS A 170 9.55 3.88 4.60
CA CYS A 170 9.22 4.58 3.37
C CYS A 170 8.97 6.05 3.70
N THR A 171 9.84 6.93 3.20
CA THR A 171 9.70 8.38 3.41
C THR A 171 8.94 9.01 2.26
N LEU A 172 7.83 9.68 2.56
CA LEU A 172 6.94 10.29 1.59
C LEU A 172 6.80 11.79 1.87
N SER A 173 6.73 12.59 0.81
CA SER A 173 6.30 13.98 0.92
C SER A 173 4.76 14.02 0.94
N ILE A 174 4.20 14.31 2.11
CA ILE A 174 2.77 14.34 2.40
C ILE A 174 2.48 15.64 3.14
N ASP A 175 1.53 16.42 2.63
CA ASP A 175 1.07 17.68 3.23
C ASP A 175 2.21 18.71 3.33
N LEU A 176 3.09 18.73 2.32
CA LEU A 176 4.31 19.55 2.25
C LEU A 176 5.38 19.20 3.31
N GLU A 177 5.23 18.07 4.00
CA GLU A 177 6.18 17.58 5.00
C GLU A 177 6.78 16.24 4.55
N GLU A 178 8.04 15.95 4.90
CA GLU A 178 8.58 14.60 4.80
C GLU A 178 8.13 13.77 6.00
N LYS A 179 7.37 12.70 5.75
CA LYS A 179 6.88 11.76 6.77
C LYS A 179 7.47 10.38 6.51
N SER A 180 7.96 9.74 7.56
CA SER A 180 8.51 8.38 7.50
C SER A 180 7.49 7.39 8.03
N TYR A 181 7.13 6.41 7.22
CA TYR A 181 6.19 5.35 7.58
C TYR A 181 6.92 4.02 7.72
N MET A 182 6.45 3.15 8.60
CA MET A 182 6.87 1.75 8.64
C MET A 182 6.42 1.05 7.36
N LEU A 183 7.31 0.26 6.77
CA LEU A 183 7.05 -0.50 5.56
C LEU A 183 7.08 -2.00 5.88
N GLY A 184 5.91 -2.62 5.91
CA GLY A 184 5.78 -4.07 5.93
C GLY A 184 6.17 -4.69 4.59
N LYS A 185 6.95 -5.77 4.63
CA LYS A 185 7.36 -6.52 3.44
C LYS A 185 6.68 -7.89 3.45
N ILE A 186 5.82 -8.13 2.47
CA ILE A 186 5.10 -9.40 2.34
C ILE A 186 5.79 -10.19 1.22
N LYS A 187 6.62 -11.16 1.59
CA LYS A 187 7.31 -12.01 0.63
C LYS A 187 6.34 -13.06 0.08
N LEU A 188 6.09 -13.00 -1.22
CA LEU A 188 5.28 -13.98 -1.92
C LEU A 188 6.12 -15.17 -2.39
N ASP A 189 5.54 -16.36 -2.39
CA ASP A 189 6.14 -17.59 -2.90
C ASP A 189 6.19 -17.62 -4.45
N GLU A 190 6.65 -18.75 -5.01
CA GLU A 190 6.75 -18.94 -6.46
C GLU A 190 5.38 -18.96 -7.16
N LEU A 191 4.33 -19.39 -6.45
CA LEU A 191 2.94 -19.39 -6.91
C LEU A 191 2.30 -18.00 -6.79
N GLY A 192 2.95 -17.07 -6.07
CA GLY A 192 2.46 -15.72 -5.80
C GLY A 192 1.55 -15.63 -4.58
N GLN A 193 1.65 -16.59 -3.67
CA GLN A 193 0.91 -16.65 -2.41
C GLN A 193 1.75 -16.06 -1.28
N GLY A 194 1.11 -15.36 -0.36
CA GLY A 194 1.73 -14.86 0.86
C GLY A 194 0.69 -14.64 1.94
N GLU A 195 1.15 -14.36 3.14
CA GLU A 195 0.30 -14.22 4.32
C GLU A 195 0.64 -12.95 5.08
N ILE A 196 -0.37 -12.37 5.72
CA ILE A 196 -0.19 -11.26 6.66
C ILE A 196 -1.25 -11.34 7.76
N VAL A 197 -0.87 -10.90 8.96
CA VAL A 197 -1.79 -10.63 10.06
C VAL A 197 -1.80 -9.13 10.28
N LEU A 198 -3.00 -8.54 10.29
CA LEU A 198 -3.26 -7.13 10.55
C LEU A 198 -4.01 -6.95 11.86
#